data_AF-A0A7Y1ZQL0-F1
#
_entry.id   AF-A0A7Y1ZQL0-F1
#
_cell.length_a   1.000
_cell.length_b   1.000
_cell.length_c   1.000
_cell.angle_alpha   90.00
_cell.angle_beta   90.00
_cell.angle_gamma   90.00
#
_symmetry.space_group_name_H-M   'P 1'
#
loop_
_entity.id
_entity.type
_entity.pdbx_description
1 polymer ?
#
loop_
_entity_poly.entity_id
_entity_poly.type
_entity_poly.pdbx_seq_one_letter_code
_entity_poly.pdbx_strand_id
1 'polypeptide(L)' 'MSDLKTETREEHLSAVKQQLQGNWDQFRGRVQEAWGVLTDDDLDRAEGKVDRMIGTIKERTGETREAIAQKLEKLASW' A
#
# COMPACT_ATOMS: atom_id res chain seq x y z
N MET A 1 4.70 8.89 -26.79
CA MET A 1 5.32 9.65 -25.67
C MET A 1 4.53 9.36 -24.39
N SER A 2 4.32 8.07 -24.12
CA SER A 2 3.39 7.55 -23.10
C SER A 2 4.05 6.50 -22.22
N ASP A 3 5.27 6.08 -22.54
CA ASP A 3 5.89 4.87 -22.01
C ASP A 3 6.81 5.15 -20.80
N LEU A 4 7.35 6.37 -20.71
CA LEU A 4 8.31 6.73 -19.65
C LEU A 4 7.69 6.86 -18.23
N LYS A 5 6.40 7.21 -18.10
CA LYS A 5 5.76 7.36 -16.78
C LYS A 5 5.19 6.06 -16.22
N THR A 6 4.87 5.11 -17.10
CA THR A 6 4.29 3.81 -16.73
C THR A 6 5.35 2.85 -16.22
N GLU A 7 6.54 2.81 -16.82
CA GLU A 7 7.66 1.98 -16.36
C GLU A 7 8.06 2.33 -14.92
N THR A 8 8.22 3.62 -14.61
CA THR A 8 8.57 4.06 -13.24
C THR A 8 7.49 3.64 -12.23
N ARG A 9 6.20 3.83 -12.53
CA ARG A 9 5.10 3.49 -11.61
C ARG A 9 5.00 1.97 -11.34
N GLU A 10 5.19 1.15 -12.36
CA GLU A 10 5.17 -0.32 -12.25
C GLU A 10 6.40 -0.84 -11.47
N GLU A 11 7.58 -0.27 -11.71
CA GLU A 11 8.81 -0.61 -10.98
C GLU A 11 8.70 -0.26 -9.48
N HIS A 12 8.18 0.93 -9.14
CA HIS A 12 7.97 1.34 -7.75
C HIS A 12 7.03 0.38 -7.00
N LEU A 13 5.90 0.00 -7.62
CA LEU A 13 4.97 -0.96 -7.00
C LEU A 13 5.58 -2.35 -6.84
N SER A 14 6.42 -2.78 -7.79
CA SER A 14 7.13 -4.07 -7.74
C SER A 14 8.18 -4.13 -6.62
N ALA A 15 8.95 -3.06 -6.42
CA ALA A 15 9.93 -2.97 -5.33
C ALA A 15 9.26 -3.00 -3.95
N VAL A 16 8.18 -2.22 -3.79
CA VAL A 16 7.35 -2.25 -2.58
C VAL A 16 6.80 -3.65 -2.34
N LYS A 17 6.26 -4.31 -3.36
CA LYS A 17 5.74 -5.69 -3.25
C LYS A 17 6.78 -6.70 -2.77
N GLN A 18 8.04 -6.59 -3.23
CA GLN A 18 9.12 -7.48 -2.80
C GLN A 18 9.52 -7.24 -1.33
N GLN A 19 9.58 -5.98 -0.89
CA GLN A 19 9.88 -5.64 0.51
C GLN A 19 8.79 -6.12 1.48
N LEU A 20 7.53 -6.11 1.02
CA LEU A 20 6.38 -6.51 1.83
C LEU A 20 6.29 -8.02 2.09
N GLN A 21 6.84 -8.87 1.21
CA GLN A 21 6.74 -10.33 1.36
C GLN A 21 7.50 -10.89 2.57
N GLY A 22 8.53 -10.19 3.07
CA GLY A 22 9.30 -10.62 4.25
C GLY A 22 8.86 -10.01 5.58
N ASN A 23 8.17 -8.85 5.54
CA ASN A 23 7.90 -8.01 6.71
C ASN A 23 6.42 -7.58 6.80
N TRP A 24 5.51 -8.38 6.25
CA TRP A 24 4.09 -8.03 6.12
C TRP A 24 3.44 -7.62 7.45
N ASP A 25 3.69 -8.35 8.54
CA ASP A 25 3.09 -8.06 9.84
C ASP A 25 3.53 -6.70 10.41
N GLN A 26 4.81 -6.34 10.23
CA GLN A 26 5.32 -5.02 10.65
C GLN A 26 4.73 -3.90 9.80
N PHE A 27 4.64 -4.13 8.49
CA PHE A 27 4.03 -3.18 7.59
C PHE A 27 2.55 -2.95 7.92
N ARG A 28 1.81 -4.03 8.20
CA ARG A 28 0.40 -3.97 8.62
C ARG A 28 0.23 -3.11 9.87
N GLY A 29 1.08 -3.29 10.89
CA GLY A 29 1.07 -2.45 12.09
C GLY A 29 1.26 -0.96 11.78
N ARG A 30 2.25 -0.62 10.94
CA ARG A 30 2.50 0.77 10.51
C ARG A 30 1.32 1.36 9.72
N VAL A 31 0.67 0.57 8.88
CA VAL A 31 -0.53 0.98 8.13
C VAL A 31 -1.69 1.23 9.09
N GLN A 32 -1.91 0.35 10.07
CA GLN A 32 -2.94 0.54 11.08
C GLN A 32 -2.71 1.81 11.90
N GLU A 33 -1.48 2.07 12.35
CA GLU A 33 -1.10 3.31 13.04
C GLU A 33 -1.33 4.55 12.16
N ALA A 34 -0.98 4.47 10.88
CA ALA A 34 -1.02 5.62 9.98
C ALA A 34 -2.43 6.05 9.56
N TRP A 35 -3.40 5.14 9.59
CA TRP A 35 -4.78 5.44 9.19
C TRP A 35 -5.81 5.34 10.31
N GLY A 36 -5.53 4.63 11.40
CA GLY A 36 -6.32 4.58 12.66
C GLY A 36 -7.75 4.00 12.56
N VAL A 37 -8.41 4.19 11.42
CA VAL A 37 -9.73 3.69 11.05
C VAL A 37 -9.68 2.27 10.49
N LEU A 38 -8.50 1.81 10.09
CA LEU A 38 -8.30 0.45 9.57
C LEU A 38 -8.23 -0.53 10.73
N THR A 39 -8.94 -1.65 10.59
CA THR A 39 -8.86 -2.78 11.51
C THR A 39 -7.92 -3.85 10.98
N ASP A 40 -7.47 -4.76 11.85
CA ASP A 40 -6.68 -5.93 11.39
C ASP A 40 -7.44 -6.74 10.33
N ASP A 41 -8.76 -6.90 10.50
CA ASP A 41 -9.63 -7.59 9.53
C ASP A 41 -9.64 -6.91 8.15
N ASP A 42 -9.59 -5.58 8.10
CA ASP A 42 -9.52 -4.83 6.84
C ASP A 42 -8.21 -5.12 6.09
N LEU A 43 -7.11 -5.25 6.84
CA LEU A 43 -5.78 -5.48 6.30
C LEU A 43 -5.55 -6.95 5.94
N ASP A 44 -6.19 -7.89 6.65
CA ASP A 44 -6.12 -9.32 6.36
C ASP A 44 -6.84 -9.69 5.06
N ARG A 45 -7.97 -9.03 4.76
CA ARG A 45 -8.67 -9.18 3.47
C ARG A 45 -7.81 -8.75 2.27
N ALA A 46 -6.80 -7.92 2.50
CA ALA A 46 -5.87 -7.55 1.45
C ALA A 46 -4.93 -8.71 1.05
N GLU A 47 -4.79 -9.77 1.86
CA GLU A 47 -3.97 -10.97 1.57
C GLU A 47 -2.54 -10.64 1.07
N GLY A 48 -1.87 -9.64 1.64
CA GLY A 48 -0.53 -9.26 1.14
C GLY A 48 -0.53 -8.44 -0.16
N LYS A 49 -1.70 -8.17 -0.75
CA LYS A 49 -1.82 -7.50 -2.06
C LYS A 49 -2.02 -5.99 -1.86
N VAL A 50 -1.00 -5.22 -2.24
CA VAL A 50 -1.00 -3.74 -2.18
C VAL A 50 -2.23 -3.14 -2.85
N ASP A 51 -2.63 -3.61 -4.03
CA ASP A 51 -3.80 -3.07 -4.73
C ASP A 51 -5.12 -3.26 -3.96
N ARG A 52 -5.29 -4.39 -3.27
CA ARG A 52 -6.47 -4.63 -2.43
C ARG A 52 -6.45 -3.75 -1.19
N MET A 53 -5.27 -3.54 -0.60
CA MET A 53 -5.10 -2.63 0.52
C MET A 53 -5.45 -1.19 0.10
N ILE A 54 -4.97 -0.74 -1.06
CA ILE A 54 -5.32 0.57 -1.61
C ILE A 54 -6.84 0.72 -1.77
N GLY A 55 -7.51 -0.29 -2.32
CA GLY A 55 -8.97 -0.29 -2.45
C GLY A 55 -9.68 -0.14 -1.11
N THR A 56 -9.25 -0.93 -0.12
CA THR A 56 -9.81 -0.92 1.24
C THR A 56 -9.61 0.44 1.92
N ILE A 57 -8.40 0.99 1.85
CA ILE A 57 -8.09 2.32 2.42
C ILE A 57 -8.95 3.38 1.75
N LYS A 58 -9.05 3.35 0.42
CA LYS A 58 -9.90 4.29 -0.34
C LYS A 58 -11.36 4.23 0.11
N GLU A 59 -11.92 3.03 0.30
CA GLU A 59 -13.30 2.86 0.76
C GLU A 59 -13.51 3.39 2.19
N ARG A 60 -12.51 3.26 3.05
CA ARG A 60 -12.57 3.70 4.46
C ARG A 60 -12.32 5.19 4.66
N THR A 61 -11.45 5.80 3.85
CA THR A 61 -10.98 7.19 4.06
C THR A 61 -11.41 8.18 2.99
N GLY A 62 -11.80 7.70 1.79
CA GLY A 62 -12.09 8.54 0.63
C GLY A 62 -10.84 9.13 -0.04
N GLU A 63 -9.64 8.77 0.39
CA GLU A 63 -8.39 9.26 -0.20
C GLU A 63 -8.20 8.75 -1.64
N THR A 64 -7.42 9.51 -2.43
CA THR A 64 -7.09 9.11 -3.81
C THR A 64 -6.10 7.95 -3.81
N ARG A 65 -6.17 7.12 -4.86
CA ARG A 65 -5.23 6.00 -5.05
C ARG A 65 -3.77 6.46 -5.01
N GLU A 66 -3.49 7.61 -5.62
CA GLU A 66 -2.15 8.20 -5.65
C GLU A 66 -1.66 8.59 -4.26
N ALA A 67 -2.49 9.22 -3.43
CA ALA A 67 -2.12 9.61 -2.07
C ALA A 67 -1.85 8.38 -1.19
N ILE A 68 -2.72 7.36 -1.29
CA ILE A 68 -2.56 6.12 -0.55
C ILE A 68 -1.29 5.39 -0.98
N ALA A 69 -1.05 5.25 -2.29
CA ALA A 69 0.14 4.58 -2.80
C ALA A 69 1.43 5.25 -2.33
N GLN A 70 1.51 6.59 -2.39
CA GLN A 70 2.67 7.34 -1.89
C GLN A 70 2.90 7.14 -0.38
N LYS A 71 1.82 7.09 0.41
CA LYS A 71 1.93 6.87 1.86
C LYS A 71 2.35 5.42 2.16
N LEU A 72 1.82 4.43 1.45
CA LEU A 72 2.24 3.03 1.57
C LEU A 72 3.73 2.86 1.22
N GLU A 73 4.22 3.50 0.16
CA GLU A 73 5.65 3.49 -0.20
C GLU A 73 6.52 4.03 0.93
N LYS A 74 6.12 5.16 1.55
CA LYS A 74 6.83 5.74 2.70
C LYS A 74 6.86 4.80 3.92
N LEU A 75 5.77 4.05 4.16
CA LEU A 75 5.70 3.11 5.29
C LEU A 75 6.49 1.81 5.05
N ALA A 76 6.62 1.41 3.77
CA ALA A 76 7.40 0.25 3.34
C ALA A 76 8.90 0.55 3.28
N SER A 77 9.29 1.83 3.17
CA SER A 77 10.67 2.27 3.31
C SER A 77 11.10 2.20 4.78
N TRP A 78 12.01 1.28 5.07
CA TRP A 78 12.75 1.18 6.34
C TRP A 78 14.24 1.33 6.08
#